data_AF-A0A6J4Y241-F1
#
_entry.id   AF-A0A6J4Y241-F1
#
_cell.length_a   1.000
_cell.length_b   1.000
_cell.length_c   1.000
_cell.angle_alpha   90.00
_cell.angle_beta   90.00
_cell.angle_gamma   90.00
#
_symmetry.space_group_name_H-M   'P 1'
#
loop_
_entity.id
_entity.type
_entity.pdbx_description
1 polymer ?
#
loop_
_entity_poly.entity_id
_entity_poly.type
_entity_poly.pdbx_seq_one_letter_code
_entity_poly.pdbx_strand_id
1 'polypeptide(L)' 'MLMGGWMPQSGYQPDDRFCYELNHNNPKEHPENKHVVDICVPVRPL' A
#
# COMPACT_ATOMS: atom_id res chain seq x y z
N MET A 1 6.99 8.10 2.65
CA MET A 1 7.23 6.84 1.90
C MET A 1 6.93 5.66 2.82
N LEU A 2 6.31 4.59 2.31
CA LEU A 2 5.95 3.41 3.11
C LEU A 2 7.21 2.66 3.59
N MET A 3 7.97 2.06 2.66
CA MET A 3 9.12 1.20 3.00
C MET A 3 10.33 1.95 3.54
N GLY A 4 10.61 3.15 3.01
CA GLY A 4 11.75 3.97 3.45
C GLY A 4 11.42 5.00 4.54
N GLY A 5 10.21 4.97 5.10
CA GLY A 5 9.75 5.98 6.06
C GLY A 5 9.02 5.35 7.23
N TRP A 6 7.73 5.02 7.05
CA TRP A 6 6.92 4.48 8.15
C TRP A 6 7.39 3.08 8.58
N MET A 7 7.69 2.18 7.63
CA MET A 7 7.95 0.77 7.91
C MET A 7 9.08 0.53 8.94
N PRO A 8 10.27 1.16 8.83
CA PRO A 8 11.36 0.97 9.78
C PRO A 8 11.05 1.46 11.20
N GLN A 9 10.06 2.33 11.37
CA GLN A 9 9.68 2.92 12.66
C GLN A 9 8.43 2.27 13.26
N SER A 10 7.78 1.37 12.52
CA SER A 10 6.45 0.84 12.86
C SER A 10 6.43 -0.23 13.95
N GLY A 11 7.57 -0.86 14.24
CA GLY A 11 7.63 -2.06 15.11
C GLY A 11 7.15 -3.35 14.42
N TYR A 12 6.99 -3.33 13.10
CA TYR A 12 6.63 -4.49 12.28
C TYR A 12 7.68 -4.75 11.20
N GLN A 13 7.75 -6.00 10.75
CA GLN A 13 8.51 -6.42 9.56
C GLN A 13 7.58 -7.02 8.49
N PRO A 14 7.98 -7.00 7.21
CA PRO A 14 7.25 -7.71 6.17
C PRO A 14 7.06 -9.19 6.53
N ASP A 15 5.88 -9.70 6.20
CA ASP A 15 5.54 -11.11 6.30
C ASP A 15 5.62 -11.78 4.90
N ASP A 16 5.57 -13.10 4.84
CA ASP A 16 5.80 -13.88 3.60
C ASP A 16 4.55 -13.98 2.69
N ARG A 17 3.44 -13.35 3.10
CA ARG A 17 2.22 -13.27 2.29
C ARG A 17 2.38 -12.26 1.15
N PHE A 18 1.53 -12.39 0.12
CA PHE A 18 1.56 -11.48 -1.02
C PHE A 18 1.02 -10.08 -0.68
N CYS A 19 1.72 -9.06 -1.17
CA CYS A 19 1.19 -7.72 -1.27
C CYS A 19 0.09 -7.66 -2.33
N TYR A 20 -0.86 -6.74 -2.16
CA TYR A 20 -1.88 -6.47 -3.16
C TYR A 20 -2.26 -4.98 -3.14
N GLU A 21 -2.96 -4.57 -4.17
CA GLU A 21 -3.55 -3.24 -4.28
C GLU A 21 -5.07 -3.34 -4.45
N LEU A 22 -5.80 -2.44 -3.80
CA LEU A 22 -7.23 -2.28 -4.01
C LEU A 22 -7.45 -1.03 -4.87
N ASN A 23 -8.03 -1.22 -6.05
CA ASN A 23 -8.35 -0.14 -6.97
C ASN A 23 -9.77 0.38 -6.69
N HIS A 24 -9.88 1.65 -6.31
CA HIS A 24 -11.16 2.24 -5.90
C HIS A 24 -11.92 2.95 -7.03
N ASN A 25 -11.24 3.25 -8.14
CA ASN A 25 -11.86 3.96 -9.25
C ASN A 25 -11.30 3.55 -10.62
N ASN A 26 -12.09 3.81 -11.67
CA ASN A 26 -11.59 3.86 -13.04
C ASN A 26 -10.80 5.17 -13.23
N PRO A 27 -9.51 5.13 -13.62
CA PRO A 27 -8.72 6.34 -13.83
C PRO A 27 -9.28 7.22 -14.94
N LYS A 28 -9.89 6.64 -15.99
CA LYS A 28 -10.41 7.40 -17.15
C LYS A 28 -11.62 8.25 -16.81
N GLU A 29 -12.30 7.93 -15.70
CA GLU A 29 -13.48 8.65 -15.21
C GLU A 29 -13.13 9.62 -14.08
N HIS A 30 -11.91 9.55 -13.54
CA HIS A 30 -11.46 10.49 -12.51
C HIS A 30 -11.20 11.87 -13.14
N PRO A 31 -11.67 12.99 -12.54
CA PRO A 31 -11.50 14.33 -13.10
C PRO A 31 -10.06 14.72 -13.46
N GLU A 32 -9.10 14.14 -12.72
CA GLU A 32 -7.67 14.36 -12.91
C GLU A 32 -6.93 13.20 -13.60
N ASN A 33 -7.64 12.19 -14.11
CA ASN A 33 -7.05 10.97 -14.67
C ASN A 33 -6.12 10.21 -13.70
N LYS A 34 -6.51 10.12 -12.42
CA LYS A 34 -5.71 9.50 -11.34
C LYS A 34 -6.31 8.18 -10.87
N HIS A 35 -5.43 7.31 -10.38
CA HIS A 35 -5.79 6.12 -9.62
C HIS A 35 -5.83 6.44 -8.13
N VAL A 36 -6.90 6.03 -7.47
CA VAL A 36 -7.03 5.99 -6.02
C VAL A 36 -6.91 4.52 -5.62
N VAL A 37 -5.81 4.19 -4.95
CA VAL A 37 -5.50 2.82 -4.55
C VAL A 37 -5.08 2.75 -3.10
N ASP A 38 -5.42 1.65 -2.45
CA ASP A 38 -4.77 1.24 -1.21
C ASP A 38 -3.69 0.21 -1.53
N ILE A 39 -2.49 0.42 -1.00
CA ILE A 39 -1.39 -0.55 -1.07
C ILE A 39 -1.36 -1.33 0.24
N CYS A 40 -1.61 -2.63 0.16
CA CYS A 40 -1.66 -3.51 1.32
C CYS A 40 -0.40 -4.36 1.38
N VAL A 41 0.43 -4.12 2.41
CA VAL A 41 1.63 -4.92 2.70
C VAL A 41 1.35 -5.77 3.93
N PRO A 42 1.39 -7.11 3.83
CA PRO A 42 1.26 -7.96 5.00
C PRO A 42 2.48 -7.82 5.91
N VAL A 43 2.22 -7.73 7.20
CA VAL A 43 3.25 -7.54 8.22
C VAL A 43 3.09 -8.53 9.35
N ARG A 44 4.19 -8.77 10.06
CA ARG A 44 4.26 -9.50 11.33
C ARG A 44 5.03 -8.64 12.36
N PRO A 45 4.80 -8.81 13.67
CA PRO A 45 5.58 -8.11 14.69
C PRO A 45 7.10 -8.30 14.46
N LEU A 46 7.88 -7.25 14.73
CA LEU A 46 9.35 -7.31 14.67
C LEU A 46 9.88 -8.37 15.65
#